data_AF-A0A132A354-F1
#
_entry.id   AF-A0A132A354-F1
#
_cell.length_a   1.000
_cell.length_b   1.000
_cell.length_c   1.000
_cell.angle_alpha   90.00
_cell.angle_beta   90.00
_cell.angle_gamma   90.00
#
_symmetry.space_group_name_H-M   'P 1'
#
loop_
_entity.id
_entity.type
_entity.pdbx_description
1 polymer ?
#
loop_
_entity_poly.entity_id
_entity_poly.type
_entity_poly.pdbx_seq_one_letter_code
_entity_poly.pdbx_strand_id
1 'polypeptide(L)'
;MIDYFAYFTHKLITVPPCEWISASHQNGVKCLGTLIIEEWSSYILDSKILKGDLMLESMLSDENLLKKIVHCMHSIQNEYQFDGWLLNIETNLNPKYLGKLYQFISMIKEPSKILIESPIVIWYDSLNSNGELKHQNEFNGNNEIFFEKCDAIFLNYCWTEENLQKSLANVTKLEKEKSRIFVGIDCYGRGCYGGGGLNTFEAVQKILQYKLSIAIFAPGWTHESKLDNDNLRVRKNKSSRHSSDKYYSKDYENL
;
A
#
# COMPACT_ATOMS: atom_id res chain seq x y z
N MET A 1 -11.97 10.37 12.02
CA MET A 1 -12.84 9.84 10.96
C MET A 1 -11.96 9.06 10.00
N ILE A 2 -12.41 7.91 9.50
CA ILE A 2 -11.67 7.05 8.57
C ILE A 2 -12.45 7.06 7.25
N ASP A 3 -11.79 7.32 6.13
CA ASP A 3 -12.45 7.34 4.81
C ASP A 3 -12.32 5.97 4.12
N TYR A 4 -11.13 5.35 4.21
CA TYR A 4 -10.79 4.08 3.59
C TYR A 4 -10.14 3.12 4.59
N PHE A 5 -10.49 1.84 4.50
CA PHE A 5 -9.81 0.73 5.16
C PHE A 5 -9.27 -0.21 4.08
N ALA A 6 -7.95 -0.33 3.96
CA ALA A 6 -7.31 -1.26 3.03
C ALA A 6 -6.88 -2.54 3.77
N TYR A 7 -7.43 -3.68 3.37
CA TYR A 7 -7.02 -4.97 3.90
C TYR A 7 -5.76 -5.45 3.17
N PHE A 8 -4.66 -5.54 3.91
CA PHE A 8 -3.32 -5.73 3.36
C PHE A 8 -2.73 -7.09 3.74
N THR A 9 -2.15 -7.79 2.77
CA THR A 9 -1.28 -8.96 2.98
C THR A 9 -0.19 -9.00 1.90
N HIS A 10 0.83 -9.83 2.08
CA HIS A 10 1.91 -10.07 1.11
C HIS A 10 1.51 -11.11 0.02
N LYS A 11 0.26 -11.04 -0.47
CA LYS A 11 -0.28 -11.93 -1.52
C LYS A 11 -0.69 -11.11 -2.72
N LEU A 12 -0.37 -11.61 -3.93
CA LEU A 12 -0.60 -10.93 -5.22
C LEU A 12 -1.94 -10.18 -5.29
N ILE A 13 -3.03 -10.88 -4.95
CA ILE A 13 -4.36 -10.31 -4.78
C ILE A 13 -4.85 -10.72 -3.40
N THR A 14 -5.30 -9.73 -2.62
CA THR A 14 -5.89 -9.91 -1.31
C THR A 14 -7.34 -9.41 -1.33
N VAL A 15 -8.27 -10.31 -1.02
CA VAL A 15 -9.69 -9.99 -0.84
C VAL A 15 -9.93 -9.73 0.65
N PRO A 16 -10.59 -8.62 1.04
CA PRO A 16 -10.93 -8.38 2.44
C PRO A 16 -11.90 -9.45 2.96
N PRO A 17 -11.73 -9.97 4.19
CA PRO A 17 -12.71 -10.86 4.81
C PRO A 17 -14.06 -10.16 4.98
N CYS A 18 -15.16 -10.92 4.83
CA CYS A 18 -16.53 -10.39 4.89
C CYS A 18 -16.83 -9.61 6.18
N GLU A 19 -16.21 -9.99 7.30
CA GLU A 19 -16.34 -9.31 8.59
C GLU A 19 -15.76 -7.89 8.55
N TRP A 20 -14.62 -7.71 7.88
CA TRP A 20 -13.99 -6.39 7.72
C TRP A 20 -14.75 -5.51 6.73
N ILE A 21 -15.29 -6.11 5.65
CA ILE A 21 -16.17 -5.40 4.71
C ILE A 21 -17.41 -4.89 5.46
N SER A 22 -18.11 -5.79 6.15
CA SER A 22 -19.32 -5.48 6.91
C SER A 22 -19.07 -4.41 7.97
N ALA A 23 -17.99 -4.54 8.74
CA ALA A 23 -17.63 -3.56 9.77
C ALA A 23 -17.33 -2.18 9.17
N SER A 24 -16.62 -2.14 8.04
CA SER A 24 -16.31 -0.87 7.36
C SER A 24 -17.59 -0.20 6.87
N HIS A 25 -18.45 -0.93 6.16
CA HIS A 25 -19.70 -0.40 5.61
C HIS A 25 -20.70 0.07 6.67
N GLN A 26 -20.83 -0.67 7.79
CA GLN A 26 -21.66 -0.25 8.92
C GLN A 26 -21.22 1.09 9.53
N ASN A 27 -19.94 1.46 9.36
CA ASN A 27 -19.37 2.72 9.83
C ASN A 27 -19.20 3.76 8.71
N GLY A 28 -19.74 3.50 7.50
CA GLY A 28 -19.62 4.40 6.36
C GLY A 28 -18.21 4.49 5.75
N VAL A 29 -17.35 3.51 6.04
CA VAL A 29 -15.95 3.43 5.57
C VAL A 29 -15.89 2.56 4.31
N LYS A 30 -15.13 3.00 3.31
CA LYS A 30 -14.87 2.22 2.10
C LYS A 30 -13.81 1.14 2.36
N CYS A 31 -14.10 -0.11 2.01
CA CYS A 31 -13.21 -1.25 2.22
C CYS A 31 -12.49 -1.62 0.93
N LEU A 32 -11.16 -1.66 0.95
CA LEU A 32 -10.33 -1.95 -0.22
C LEU A 32 -9.60 -3.28 -0.06
N GLY A 33 -9.54 -4.06 -1.12
CA GLY A 33 -8.56 -5.14 -1.27
C GLY A 33 -7.17 -4.58 -1.61
N THR A 34 -6.20 -5.47 -1.79
CA THR A 34 -4.84 -5.09 -2.19
C THR A 34 -4.39 -5.93 -3.40
N LEU A 35 -3.84 -5.27 -4.42
CA LEU A 35 -2.99 -5.91 -5.41
C LEU A 35 -1.55 -5.50 -5.11
N ILE A 36 -0.68 -6.47 -4.88
CA ILE A 36 0.72 -6.20 -4.55
C ILE A 36 1.66 -7.08 -5.37
N ILE A 37 2.75 -6.50 -5.89
CA ILE A 37 3.85 -7.25 -6.50
C ILE A 37 5.16 -6.78 -5.87
N GLU A 38 5.75 -7.66 -5.08
CA GLU A 38 7.05 -7.46 -4.42
C GLU A 38 8.19 -8.16 -5.17
N GLU A 39 9.34 -7.51 -5.23
CA GLU A 39 10.57 -8.00 -5.84
C GLU A 39 11.05 -9.33 -5.23
N TRP A 40 10.98 -9.46 -3.90
CA TRP A 40 11.45 -10.64 -3.17
C TRP A 40 10.50 -11.84 -3.27
N SER A 41 9.23 -11.59 -3.53
CA SER A 41 8.18 -12.61 -3.59
C SER A 41 8.32 -13.53 -4.81
N SER A 42 7.78 -14.74 -4.70
CA SER A 42 7.80 -15.75 -5.76
C SER A 42 6.37 -16.04 -6.24
N TYR A 43 6.17 -15.94 -7.55
CA TYR A 43 4.88 -16.09 -8.21
C TYR A 43 4.92 -17.29 -9.16
N ILE A 44 3.77 -17.95 -9.33
CA ILE A 44 3.64 -19.06 -10.28
C ILE A 44 2.78 -18.58 -11.46
N LEU A 45 3.37 -18.58 -12.66
CA LEU A 45 2.69 -18.29 -13.91
C LEU A 45 3.08 -19.35 -14.94
N ASP A 46 2.10 -20.03 -15.54
CA ASP A 46 2.31 -21.11 -16.52
C ASP A 46 3.33 -22.17 -16.06
N SER A 47 3.18 -22.62 -14.81
CA SER A 47 4.06 -23.60 -14.15
C SER A 47 5.52 -23.15 -13.97
N LYS A 48 5.84 -21.87 -14.18
CA LYS A 48 7.15 -21.27 -13.92
C LYS A 48 7.10 -20.42 -12.66
N ILE A 49 8.18 -20.45 -11.89
CA ILE A 49 8.39 -19.56 -10.75
C ILE A 49 9.06 -18.28 -11.24
N LEU A 50 8.43 -17.13 -11.01
CA LEU A 50 8.92 -15.81 -11.37
C LEU A 50 9.16 -14.96 -10.13
N LYS A 51 10.10 -14.02 -10.21
CA LYS A 51 10.27 -12.91 -9.26
C LYS A 51 9.37 -11.73 -9.64
N GLY A 52 9.28 -10.73 -8.76
CA GLY A 52 8.31 -9.62 -8.89
C GLY A 52 8.37 -8.90 -10.23
N ASP A 53 9.57 -8.51 -10.66
CA ASP A 53 9.83 -7.84 -11.93
C ASP A 53 9.35 -8.67 -13.12
N LEU A 54 9.79 -9.93 -13.21
CA LEU A 54 9.42 -10.84 -14.30
C LEU A 54 7.93 -11.18 -14.28
N MET A 55 7.31 -11.29 -13.10
CA MET A 55 5.87 -11.51 -12.96
C MET A 55 5.10 -10.31 -13.51
N LEU A 56 5.46 -9.09 -13.10
CA LEU A 56 4.85 -7.85 -13.55
C LEU A 56 5.02 -7.68 -15.06
N GLU A 57 6.23 -7.86 -15.59
CA GLU A 57 6.50 -7.75 -17.03
C GLU A 57 5.74 -8.81 -17.84
N SER A 58 5.68 -10.06 -17.36
CA SER A 58 4.93 -11.14 -18.03
C SER A 58 3.44 -10.82 -18.07
N MET A 59 2.89 -10.31 -16.96
CA MET A 59 1.49 -9.88 -16.87
C MET A 59 1.19 -8.73 -17.84
N LEU A 60 2.04 -7.72 -17.91
CA LEU A 60 1.85 -6.53 -18.75
C LEU A 60 2.09 -6.79 -20.25
N SER A 61 2.85 -7.84 -20.58
CA SER A 61 3.15 -8.23 -21.97
C SER A 61 2.02 -9.00 -22.65
N ASP A 62 1.18 -9.68 -21.88
CA ASP A 62 0.05 -10.46 -22.39
C ASP A 62 -1.28 -9.72 -22.16
N GLU A 63 -1.82 -9.14 -23.23
CA GLU A 63 -3.07 -8.38 -23.18
C GLU A 63 -4.28 -9.23 -22.78
N ASN A 64 -4.30 -10.53 -23.12
CA ASN A 64 -5.40 -11.42 -22.76
C ASN A 64 -5.32 -11.76 -21.26
N LEU A 65 -4.12 -12.04 -20.75
CA LEU A 65 -3.90 -12.23 -19.32
C LEU A 65 -4.28 -10.98 -18.53
N LEU A 66 -3.87 -9.79 -19.00
CA LEU A 66 -4.19 -8.51 -18.37
C LEU A 66 -5.71 -8.29 -18.26
N LYS A 67 -6.44 -8.48 -19.36
CA LYS A 67 -7.92 -8.39 -19.38
C LYS A 67 -8.57 -9.42 -18.46
N LYS A 68 -8.04 -10.64 -18.43
CA LYS A 68 -8.54 -11.71 -17.56
C LYS A 68 -8.36 -11.35 -16.08
N ILE A 69 -7.20 -10.80 -15.71
CA ILE A 69 -6.93 -10.36 -14.33
C ILE A 69 -7.90 -9.26 -13.92
N VAL A 70 -8.08 -8.21 -14.75
CA VAL A 70 -9.05 -7.14 -14.46
C VAL A 70 -10.47 -7.69 -14.34
N HIS A 71 -10.87 -8.58 -15.26
CA HIS A 71 -12.19 -9.21 -15.18
C HIS A 71 -12.38 -10.01 -13.88
N CYS A 72 -11.37 -10.77 -13.45
CA CYS A 72 -11.39 -11.49 -12.17
C CYS A 72 -11.47 -10.51 -10.99
N MET A 73 -10.70 -9.43 -11.00
CA MET A 73 -10.76 -8.40 -9.94
C MET A 73 -12.16 -7.78 -9.85
N HIS A 74 -12.75 -7.38 -10.97
CA HIS A 74 -14.13 -6.86 -11.00
C HIS A 74 -15.16 -7.90 -10.55
N SER A 75 -15.01 -9.16 -10.95
CA SER A 75 -15.91 -10.25 -10.55
C SER A 75 -15.86 -10.50 -9.05
N ILE A 76 -14.66 -10.56 -8.47
CA ILE A 76 -14.45 -10.75 -7.05
C ILE A 76 -14.98 -9.54 -6.27
N GLN A 77 -14.71 -8.33 -6.73
CA GLN A 77 -15.23 -7.10 -6.12
C GLN A 77 -16.75 -7.07 -6.13
N ASN A 78 -17.38 -7.41 -7.26
CA ASN A 78 -18.84 -7.48 -7.36
C ASN A 78 -19.44 -8.64 -6.54
N GLU A 79 -18.75 -9.76 -6.39
CA GLU A 79 -19.26 -10.88 -5.58
C GLU A 79 -19.24 -10.56 -4.09
N TYR A 80 -18.10 -10.08 -3.58
CA TYR A 80 -17.91 -9.81 -2.15
C TYR A 80 -18.33 -8.38 -1.74
N GLN A 81 -18.68 -7.53 -2.70
CA GLN A 81 -19.17 -6.17 -2.50
C GLN A 81 -18.23 -5.28 -1.67
N PHE A 82 -16.91 -5.33 -1.91
CA PHE A 82 -15.97 -4.31 -1.40
C PHE A 82 -15.73 -3.21 -2.46
N ASP A 83 -15.09 -2.12 -2.07
CA ASP A 83 -15.20 -0.86 -2.81
C ASP A 83 -14.05 -0.57 -3.79
N GLY A 84 -12.96 -1.34 -3.74
CA GLY A 84 -11.83 -1.14 -4.65
C GLY A 84 -10.50 -1.72 -4.18
N TRP A 85 -9.40 -1.11 -4.60
CA TRP A 85 -8.06 -1.69 -4.53
C TRP A 85 -6.97 -0.68 -4.15
N LEU A 86 -6.13 -1.05 -3.19
CA LEU A 86 -4.80 -0.49 -3.04
C LEU A 86 -3.86 -1.22 -4.01
N LEU A 87 -3.14 -0.47 -4.84
CA LEU A 87 -2.12 -1.00 -5.74
C LEU A 87 -0.74 -0.69 -5.18
N ASN A 88 0.03 -1.73 -4.87
CA ASN A 88 1.41 -1.58 -4.38
C ASN A 88 2.41 -2.37 -5.25
N ILE A 89 3.23 -1.68 -6.04
CA ILE A 89 4.19 -2.31 -6.94
C ILE A 89 5.61 -2.09 -6.40
N GLU A 90 6.05 -2.98 -5.52
CA GLU A 90 7.36 -2.98 -4.86
C GLU A 90 8.40 -3.75 -5.69
N THR A 91 8.51 -3.43 -6.98
CA THR A 91 9.53 -3.99 -7.88
C THR A 91 9.81 -3.07 -9.05
N ASN A 92 11.03 -3.10 -9.60
CA ASN A 92 11.38 -2.35 -10.80
C ASN A 92 10.58 -2.81 -12.02
N LEU A 93 10.37 -1.91 -12.96
CA LEU A 93 9.68 -2.16 -14.22
C LEU A 93 10.49 -1.58 -15.39
N ASN A 94 10.76 -2.41 -16.41
CA ASN A 94 11.37 -1.88 -17.62
C ASN A 94 10.49 -0.77 -18.24
N PRO A 95 11.06 0.42 -18.55
CA PRO A 95 10.31 1.57 -19.07
C PRO A 95 9.40 1.25 -20.27
N LYS A 96 9.74 0.26 -21.09
CA LYS A 96 8.92 -0.17 -22.24
C LYS A 96 7.51 -0.62 -21.85
N TYR A 97 7.31 -1.05 -20.60
CA TYR A 97 6.02 -1.54 -20.09
C TYR A 97 5.23 -0.50 -19.29
N LEU A 98 5.78 0.70 -19.03
CA LEU A 98 5.07 1.74 -18.29
C LEU A 98 3.72 2.11 -18.91
N GLY A 99 3.67 2.23 -20.24
CA GLY A 99 2.41 2.48 -20.95
C GLY A 99 1.37 1.38 -20.71
N LYS A 100 1.80 0.12 -20.58
CA LYS A 100 0.93 -1.01 -20.26
C LYS A 100 0.49 -1.00 -18.80
N LEU A 101 1.37 -0.63 -17.86
CA LEU A 101 1.00 -0.44 -16.46
C LEU A 101 -0.05 0.67 -16.31
N TYR A 102 0.15 1.80 -16.99
CA TYR A 102 -0.83 2.89 -17.03
C TYR A 102 -2.18 2.46 -17.59
N GLN A 103 -2.17 1.65 -18.65
CA GLN A 103 -3.39 1.06 -19.21
C GLN A 103 -4.06 0.11 -18.22
N PHE A 104 -3.28 -0.73 -17.54
CA PHE A 104 -3.78 -1.68 -16.54
C PHE A 104 -4.49 -0.97 -15.38
N ILE A 105 -3.89 0.08 -14.82
CA ILE A 105 -4.49 0.87 -13.75
C ILE A 105 -5.82 1.49 -14.22
N SER A 106 -5.85 2.06 -15.43
CA SER A 106 -7.08 2.61 -16.01
C SER A 106 -8.15 1.53 -16.20
N MET A 107 -7.79 0.33 -16.68
CA MET A 107 -8.72 -0.79 -16.83
C MET A 107 -9.30 -1.26 -15.49
N ILE A 108 -8.53 -1.24 -14.40
CA ILE A 108 -9.05 -1.57 -13.05
C ILE A 108 -10.10 -0.54 -12.62
N LYS A 109 -9.84 0.75 -12.87
CA LYS A 109 -10.71 1.85 -12.44
C LYS A 109 -11.98 2.02 -13.29
N GLU A 110 -11.94 1.60 -14.55
CA GLU A 110 -13.07 1.70 -15.46
C GLU A 110 -14.22 0.76 -15.02
N PRO A 111 -15.48 1.25 -14.99
CA PRO A 111 -16.64 0.39 -14.82
C PRO A 111 -16.71 -0.68 -15.90
N SER A 112 -17.35 -1.79 -15.58
CA SER A 112 -17.59 -2.88 -16.53
C SER A 112 -19.03 -3.35 -16.49
N LYS A 113 -19.39 -4.27 -17.38
CA LYS A 113 -20.74 -4.86 -17.42
C LYS A 113 -21.13 -5.57 -16.11
N ILE A 114 -20.15 -5.99 -15.32
CA ILE A 114 -20.34 -6.70 -14.05
C ILE A 114 -20.13 -5.82 -12.82
N LEU A 115 -19.60 -4.61 -13.00
CA LEU A 115 -19.32 -3.68 -11.91
C LEU A 115 -19.61 -2.25 -12.39
N ILE A 116 -20.81 -1.78 -12.07
CA ILE A 116 -21.38 -0.55 -12.64
C ILE A 116 -20.71 0.69 -12.04
N GLU A 117 -20.36 0.65 -10.76
CA GLU A 117 -19.62 1.73 -10.10
C GLU A 117 -18.12 1.55 -10.32
N SER A 118 -17.41 2.64 -10.62
CA SER A 118 -15.96 2.63 -10.72
C SER A 118 -15.33 2.16 -9.40
N PRO A 119 -14.42 1.17 -9.41
CA PRO A 119 -13.61 0.87 -8.24
C PRO A 119 -12.82 2.07 -7.76
N ILE A 120 -12.73 2.23 -6.44
CA ILE A 120 -11.75 3.14 -5.84
C ILE A 120 -10.37 2.53 -6.01
N VAL A 121 -9.45 3.28 -6.61
CA VAL A 121 -8.06 2.84 -6.78
C VAL A 121 -7.13 3.79 -6.04
N ILE A 122 -6.32 3.26 -5.12
CA ILE A 122 -5.28 4.03 -4.42
C ILE A 122 -3.92 3.49 -4.87
N TRP A 123 -3.04 4.38 -5.34
CA TRP A 123 -1.67 4.03 -5.71
C TRP A 123 -0.73 4.22 -4.53
N TYR A 124 0.10 3.22 -4.21
CA TYR A 124 1.21 3.39 -3.29
C TYR A 124 2.43 4.00 -4.01
N ASP A 125 3.02 5.03 -3.42
CA ASP A 125 4.20 5.77 -3.89
C ASP A 125 5.44 4.88 -3.98
N SER A 126 5.52 4.09 -5.06
CA SER A 126 6.49 3.03 -5.28
C SER A 126 7.35 3.30 -6.52
N LEU A 127 6.81 3.06 -7.71
CA LEU A 127 7.49 3.34 -8.96
C LEU A 127 7.51 4.83 -9.27
N ASN A 128 8.66 5.31 -9.75
CA ASN A 128 8.77 6.62 -10.38
C ASN A 128 8.35 6.57 -11.87
N SER A 129 8.35 7.72 -12.55
CA SER A 129 7.96 7.86 -13.96
C SER A 129 8.88 7.14 -14.95
N ASN A 130 10.03 6.63 -14.49
CA ASN A 130 10.98 5.83 -15.27
C ASN A 130 10.83 4.32 -14.99
N GLY A 131 9.91 3.91 -14.10
CA GLY A 131 9.72 2.51 -13.73
C GLY A 131 10.73 2.00 -12.70
N GLU A 132 11.48 2.88 -12.05
CA GLU A 132 12.37 2.48 -10.95
C GLU A 132 11.59 2.44 -9.64
N LEU A 133 11.78 1.38 -8.86
CA LEU A 133 11.28 1.30 -7.49
C LEU A 133 12.07 2.27 -6.62
N LYS A 134 11.48 3.43 -6.39
CA LYS A 134 12.08 4.51 -5.61
C LYS A 134 10.95 5.31 -5.02
N HIS A 135 10.69 5.18 -3.74
CA HIS A 135 9.63 5.96 -3.10
C HIS A 135 10.00 7.45 -3.09
N GLN A 136 9.09 8.33 -3.49
CA GLN A 136 9.35 9.78 -3.50
C GLN A 136 9.26 10.38 -2.11
N ASN A 137 8.43 9.80 -1.23
CA ASN A 137 8.03 10.34 0.08
C ASN A 137 7.28 11.68 -0.02
N GLU A 138 6.92 12.09 -1.23
CA GLU A 138 6.26 13.34 -1.55
C GLU A 138 5.48 13.20 -2.85
N PHE A 139 4.48 14.05 -3.05
CA PHE A 139 3.80 14.18 -4.32
C PHE A 139 4.60 15.10 -5.26
N ASN A 140 5.07 14.58 -6.40
CA ASN A 140 5.83 15.33 -7.39
C ASN A 140 5.67 14.75 -8.81
N GLY A 141 6.35 15.33 -9.80
CA GLY A 141 6.24 14.92 -11.20
C GLY A 141 6.64 13.46 -11.50
N ASN A 142 7.34 12.78 -10.59
CA ASN A 142 7.72 11.39 -10.77
C ASN A 142 6.58 10.41 -10.44
N ASN A 143 5.60 10.80 -9.61
CA ASN A 143 4.45 9.97 -9.27
C ASN A 143 3.08 10.56 -9.69
N GLU A 144 3.08 11.79 -10.24
CA GLU A 144 1.88 12.47 -10.75
C GLU A 144 1.10 11.61 -11.77
N ILE A 145 1.79 10.92 -12.67
CA ILE A 145 1.13 10.11 -13.70
C ILE A 145 0.29 8.96 -13.12
N PHE A 146 0.73 8.37 -12.00
CA PHE A 146 -0.03 7.32 -11.32
C PHE A 146 -1.20 7.92 -10.53
N PHE A 147 -0.96 9.06 -9.87
CA PHE A 147 -2.00 9.82 -9.17
C PHE A 147 -3.15 10.23 -10.09
N GLU A 148 -2.87 10.69 -11.30
CA GLU A 148 -3.91 11.09 -12.27
C GLU A 148 -4.79 9.92 -12.71
N LYS A 149 -4.29 8.68 -12.62
CA LYS A 149 -5.01 7.47 -12.99
C LYS A 149 -5.78 6.83 -11.84
N CYS A 150 -5.53 7.27 -10.61
CA CYS A 150 -6.08 6.71 -9.38
C CYS A 150 -6.97 7.73 -8.67
N ASP A 151 -7.74 7.32 -7.67
CA ASP A 151 -8.53 8.21 -6.82
C ASP A 151 -7.67 8.93 -5.79
N ALA A 152 -6.59 8.29 -5.35
CA ALA A 152 -5.64 8.89 -4.43
C ALA A 152 -4.24 8.29 -4.57
N ILE A 153 -3.27 8.96 -3.97
CA ILE A 153 -1.92 8.43 -3.76
C ILE A 153 -1.66 8.28 -2.26
N PHE A 154 -1.07 7.15 -1.89
CA PHE A 154 -0.51 6.86 -0.58
C PHE A 154 1.01 7.05 -0.68
N LEU A 155 1.51 8.17 -0.16
CA LEU A 155 2.94 8.49 -0.10
C LEU A 155 3.67 7.64 0.94
N ASN A 156 4.90 7.24 0.63
CA ASN A 156 5.72 6.44 1.54
C ASN A 156 6.01 7.18 2.86
N TYR A 157 6.30 6.42 3.92
CA TYR A 157 6.37 6.91 5.30
C TYR A 157 7.70 7.55 5.71
N CYS A 158 8.73 7.53 4.85
CA CYS A 158 10.05 8.13 5.11
C CYS A 158 10.14 9.61 4.70
N TRP A 159 9.10 10.39 4.97
CA TRP A 159 9.02 11.81 4.59
C TRP A 159 9.61 12.75 5.65
N THR A 160 10.01 13.93 5.19
CA THR A 160 10.44 15.07 6.00
C THR A 160 9.44 16.21 5.92
N GLU A 161 9.57 17.22 6.77
CA GLU A 161 8.72 18.42 6.69
C GLU A 161 8.86 19.16 5.34
N GLU A 162 10.05 19.12 4.72
CA GLU A 162 10.28 19.67 3.38
C GLU A 162 9.46 18.90 2.32
N ASN A 163 9.35 17.57 2.45
CA ASN A 163 8.53 16.74 1.55
C ASN A 163 7.04 17.11 1.66
N LEU A 164 6.54 17.42 2.86
CA LEU A 164 5.15 17.88 3.05
C LEU A 164 4.92 19.23 2.36
N GLN A 165 5.85 20.17 2.52
CA GLN A 165 5.81 21.48 1.87
C GLN A 165 5.78 21.34 0.35
N LYS A 166 6.66 20.51 -0.22
CA LYS A 166 6.70 20.23 -1.66
C LYS A 166 5.42 19.58 -2.15
N SER A 167 4.91 18.57 -1.44
CA SER A 167 3.65 17.90 -1.78
C SER A 167 2.49 18.90 -1.84
N LEU A 168 2.35 19.75 -0.81
CA LEU A 168 1.31 20.78 -0.77
C LEU A 168 1.49 21.81 -1.90
N ALA A 169 2.71 22.27 -2.16
CA ALA A 169 2.99 23.22 -3.23
C ALA A 169 2.67 22.63 -4.61
N ASN A 170 3.06 21.39 -4.86
CA ASN A 170 2.84 20.69 -6.14
C ASN A 170 1.35 20.44 -6.38
N VAL A 171 0.62 19.87 -5.41
CA VAL A 171 -0.82 19.60 -5.58
C VAL A 171 -1.62 20.89 -5.74
N THR A 172 -1.23 21.97 -5.05
CA THR A 172 -1.86 23.29 -5.20
C THR A 172 -1.57 23.89 -6.58
N LYS A 173 -0.32 23.79 -7.06
CA LYS A 173 0.08 24.28 -8.38
C LYS A 173 -0.68 23.59 -9.52
N LEU A 174 -0.99 22.30 -9.36
CA LEU A 174 -1.77 21.53 -10.32
C LEU A 174 -3.29 21.71 -10.15
N GLU A 175 -3.73 22.52 -9.18
CA GLU A 175 -5.14 22.75 -8.84
C GLU A 175 -5.89 21.43 -8.54
N LYS A 176 -5.20 20.48 -7.91
CA LYS A 176 -5.76 19.17 -7.52
C LYS A 176 -6.19 19.17 -6.06
N GLU A 177 -7.08 18.25 -5.73
CA GLU A 177 -7.58 18.08 -4.37
C GLU A 177 -6.49 17.49 -3.45
N LYS A 178 -6.02 18.29 -2.50
CA LYS A 178 -5.08 17.86 -1.46
C LYS A 178 -5.57 16.67 -0.62
N SER A 179 -6.89 16.47 -0.52
CA SER A 179 -7.51 15.33 0.19
C SER A 179 -7.18 13.99 -0.47
N ARG A 180 -6.74 13.98 -1.73
CA ARG A 180 -6.29 12.80 -2.47
C ARG A 180 -4.81 12.42 -2.19
N ILE A 181 -4.10 13.22 -1.39
CA ILE A 181 -2.69 12.99 -1.02
C ILE A 181 -2.64 12.45 0.40
N PHE A 182 -2.53 11.13 0.54
CA PHE A 182 -2.40 10.45 1.82
C PHE A 182 -0.93 10.28 2.18
N VAL A 183 -0.48 10.97 3.23
CA VAL A 183 0.89 10.86 3.71
C VAL A 183 1.01 9.66 4.65
N GLY A 184 1.91 8.73 4.32
CA GLY A 184 2.11 7.49 5.05
C GLY A 184 2.71 7.67 6.44
N ILE A 185 2.25 6.86 7.39
CA ILE A 185 2.80 6.75 8.73
C ILE A 185 2.94 5.27 9.04
N ASP A 186 4.15 4.79 9.27
CA ASP A 186 4.36 3.41 9.74
C ASP A 186 4.26 3.34 11.27
N CYS A 187 3.24 2.65 11.78
CA CYS A 187 3.07 2.45 13.22
C CYS A 187 4.21 1.64 13.86
N TYR A 188 5.01 0.90 13.09
CA TYR A 188 6.21 0.24 13.60
C TYR A 188 7.44 1.17 13.66
N GLY A 189 7.35 2.37 13.09
CA GLY A 189 8.36 3.42 13.25
C GLY A 189 9.53 3.39 12.27
N ARG A 190 9.52 2.52 11.25
CA ARG A 190 10.62 2.45 10.26
C ARG A 190 10.66 3.75 9.44
N GLY A 191 11.69 4.56 9.65
CA GLY A 191 11.86 5.84 8.94
C GLY A 191 10.77 6.89 9.19
N CYS A 192 9.84 6.64 10.11
CA CYS A 192 8.66 7.46 10.32
C CYS A 192 8.98 8.65 11.25
N TYR A 193 8.46 9.83 10.89
CA TYR A 193 8.47 11.00 11.78
C TYR A 193 7.88 10.65 13.16
N GLY A 194 8.54 11.05 14.24
CA GLY A 194 8.13 10.70 15.62
C GLY A 194 8.46 9.27 16.06
N GLY A 195 8.95 8.40 15.17
CA GLY A 195 9.41 7.04 15.51
C GLY A 195 8.30 5.99 15.68
N GLY A 196 7.07 6.28 15.27
CA GLY A 196 5.94 5.34 15.30
C GLY A 196 5.45 4.98 16.70
N GLY A 197 4.80 3.82 16.84
CA GLY A 197 4.24 3.32 18.08
C GLY A 197 3.25 4.29 18.73
N LEU A 198 3.41 4.53 20.03
CA LEU A 198 2.60 5.53 20.74
C LEU A 198 2.90 6.97 20.31
N ASN A 199 4.00 7.22 19.58
CA ASN A 199 4.36 8.54 19.06
C ASN A 199 3.82 8.79 17.64
N THR A 200 3.07 7.85 17.04
CA THR A 200 2.39 8.05 15.74
C THR A 200 1.56 9.35 15.69
N PHE A 201 1.03 9.82 16.82
CA PHE A 201 0.29 11.09 16.86
C PHE A 201 1.13 12.31 16.48
N GLU A 202 2.46 12.28 16.66
CA GLU A 202 3.35 13.39 16.29
C GLU A 202 3.38 13.57 14.77
N ALA A 203 3.51 12.46 14.02
CA ALA A 203 3.39 12.44 12.57
C ALA A 203 2.02 12.94 12.10
N VAL A 204 0.94 12.45 12.74
CA VAL A 204 -0.44 12.91 12.46
C VAL A 204 -0.56 14.42 12.63
N GLN A 205 -0.12 14.97 13.77
CA GLN A 205 -0.19 16.40 14.04
C GLN A 205 0.60 17.20 13.01
N LYS A 206 1.80 16.73 12.63
CA LYS A 206 2.64 17.39 11.63
C LYS A 206 1.96 17.39 10.25
N ILE A 207 1.40 16.28 9.79
CA ILE A 207 0.71 16.20 8.49
C ILE A 207 -0.52 17.13 8.46
N LEU A 208 -1.30 17.18 9.54
CA LEU A 208 -2.49 18.03 9.63
C LEU A 208 -2.18 19.54 9.53
N GLN A 209 -1.00 19.99 9.96
CA GLN A 209 -0.55 21.38 9.77
C GLN A 209 -0.48 21.77 8.28
N TYR A 210 -0.18 20.80 7.41
CA TYR A 210 -0.13 20.97 5.96
C TYR A 210 -1.47 20.68 5.27
N LYS A 211 -2.51 20.30 6.04
CA LYS A 211 -3.85 19.98 5.55
C LYS A 211 -3.87 18.89 4.46
N LEU A 212 -2.91 17.97 4.50
CA LEU A 212 -2.85 16.77 3.68
C LEU A 212 -3.58 15.62 4.40
N SER A 213 -3.96 14.58 3.66
CA SER A 213 -4.58 13.39 4.23
C SER A 213 -3.53 12.47 4.86
N ILE A 214 -3.96 11.53 5.70
CA ILE A 214 -3.09 10.63 6.46
C ILE A 214 -3.40 9.19 6.09
N ALA A 215 -2.38 8.41 5.76
CA ALA A 215 -2.47 6.96 5.70
C ALA A 215 -1.70 6.31 6.85
N ILE A 216 -2.39 5.51 7.66
CA ILE A 216 -1.78 4.79 8.78
C ILE A 216 -1.49 3.37 8.35
N PHE A 217 -0.21 3.02 8.23
CA PHE A 217 0.25 1.68 7.93
C PHE A 217 0.44 0.87 9.20
N ALA A 218 0.01 -0.40 9.15
CA ALA A 218 0.12 -1.38 10.21
C ALA A 218 -0.39 -0.93 11.60
N PRO A 219 -1.60 -0.35 11.73
CA PRO A 219 -2.16 0.05 13.04
C PRO A 219 -2.41 -1.14 14.00
N GLY A 220 -2.38 -2.37 13.49
CA GLY A 220 -2.37 -3.62 14.27
C GLY A 220 -1.25 -3.68 15.31
N TRP A 221 -0.18 -2.90 15.13
CA TRP A 221 0.87 -2.67 16.13
C TRP A 221 0.32 -2.41 17.54
N THR A 222 -0.80 -1.68 17.67
CA THR A 222 -1.41 -1.38 18.98
C THR A 222 -1.88 -2.62 19.76
N HIS A 223 -2.22 -3.69 19.04
CA HIS A 223 -2.56 -5.00 19.59
C HIS A 223 -1.31 -5.89 19.74
N GLU A 224 -0.49 -5.92 18.69
CA GLU A 224 0.69 -6.80 18.59
C GLU A 224 1.79 -6.42 19.59
N SER A 225 2.04 -5.12 19.81
CA SER A 225 3.02 -4.62 20.79
C SER A 225 2.66 -4.96 22.24
N LYS A 226 1.39 -5.26 22.53
CA LYS A 226 0.96 -5.76 23.85
C LYS A 226 1.24 -7.25 24.02
N LEU A 227 1.11 -8.04 22.95
CA LEU A 227 1.49 -9.45 22.94
C LEU A 227 2.99 -9.63 23.18
N ASP A 228 3.82 -8.68 22.73
CA ASP A 228 5.25 -8.65 23.08
C ASP A 228 5.52 -8.29 24.56
N ASN A 229 4.66 -7.48 25.18
CA ASN A 229 4.81 -7.10 26.59
C ASN A 229 4.45 -8.23 27.58
N ASP A 230 3.54 -9.14 27.21
CA ASP A 230 3.29 -10.34 28.00
C ASP A 230 4.49 -11.33 27.95
N ASN A 231 5.27 -11.31 26.87
CA ASN A 231 6.55 -12.02 26.78
C ASN A 231 7.73 -11.29 27.46
N LEU A 232 7.65 -9.97 27.63
CA LEU A 232 8.66 -9.21 28.41
C LEU A 232 8.55 -9.45 29.92
N ARG A 233 7.38 -9.88 30.43
CA ARG A 233 7.24 -10.33 31.84
C ARG A 233 7.88 -11.69 32.12
N VAL A 234 8.03 -12.55 31.11
CA VAL A 234 8.67 -13.87 31.27
C VAL A 234 10.20 -13.77 31.20
N ARG A 235 10.76 -12.73 30.57
CA ARG A 235 12.23 -12.53 30.46
C ARG A 235 12.89 -11.82 31.64
N LYS A 236 12.15 -11.36 32.66
CA LYS A 236 12.74 -10.75 33.88
C LYS A 236 12.93 -11.70 35.07
N ASN A 237 12.54 -12.98 34.98
CA ASN A 237 12.58 -13.90 36.13
C ASN A 237 13.24 -15.27 35.90
N LYS A 238 14.19 -15.40 34.95
CA LYS A 238 15.09 -16.57 34.90
C LYS A 238 16.53 -16.18 34.56
N SER A 239 17.23 -15.63 35.55
CA SER A 239 18.67 -15.87 35.66
C SER A 239 18.89 -17.35 36.03
N SER A 240 19.77 -18.03 35.29
CA SER A 240 20.22 -19.42 35.42
C SER A 240 19.36 -20.50 34.73
N ARG A 241 19.69 -20.79 33.46
CA ARG A 241 20.29 -22.05 32.98
C ARG A 241 20.32 -22.09 31.45
N HIS A 242 21.27 -22.86 30.92
CA HIS A 242 21.75 -22.89 29.55
C HIS A 242 20.75 -23.26 28.44
N SER A 243 21.13 -22.78 27.24
CA SER A 243 20.97 -23.30 25.87
C SER A 243 19.64 -23.22 25.13
N SER A 244 19.82 -22.84 23.85
CA SER A 244 18.95 -22.90 22.66
C SER A 244 17.63 -22.12 22.72
N ASP A 245 17.59 -21.00 22.01
CA ASP A 245 16.73 -20.90 20.81
C ASP A 245 17.06 -19.62 20.01
N LYS A 246 17.67 -19.84 18.84
CA LYS A 246 17.88 -18.83 17.79
C LYS A 246 16.77 -19.00 16.76
N TYR A 247 15.67 -18.26 16.89
CA TYR A 247 14.81 -17.95 15.75
C TYR A 247 14.17 -16.58 15.99
N TYR A 248 14.11 -15.75 14.95
CA TYR A 248 13.59 -14.38 14.90
C TYR A 248 14.50 -13.28 15.46
N SER A 249 15.53 -12.92 14.69
CA SER A 249 16.20 -11.61 14.75
C SER A 249 17.28 -11.57 13.66
N LYS A 250 16.90 -11.45 12.39
CA LYS A 250 17.90 -11.08 11.37
C LYS A 250 17.42 -10.37 10.09
N ASP A 251 16.12 -10.18 9.87
CA ASP A 251 15.66 -9.68 8.56
C ASP A 251 15.15 -8.22 8.55
N TYR A 252 15.53 -7.40 9.53
CA TYR A 252 15.11 -5.98 9.57
C TYR A 252 16.27 -4.96 9.64
N GLU A 253 17.52 -5.38 9.43
CA GLU A 253 18.68 -4.46 9.51
C GLU A 253 19.27 -4.05 8.16
N ASN A 254 18.65 -4.38 7.02
CA ASN A 254 19.05 -3.82 5.72
C ASN A 254 17.82 -3.46 4.87
N LEU A 255 17.06 -2.46 5.33
CA LEU A 255 16.16 -1.66 4.51
C LEU A 255 16.57 -0.19 4.65
#